data_AF-A0A7J7K1M3-F1
#
_entry.id   AF-A0A7J7K1M3-F1
#
_cell.length_a   1.000
_cell.length_b   1.000
_cell.length_c   1.000
_cell.angle_alpha   90.00
_cell.angle_beta   90.00
_cell.angle_gamma   90.00
#
_symmetry.space_group_name_H-M   'P 1'
#
loop_
_entity.id
_entity.type
_entity.pdbx_description
1 polymer ?
#
loop_
_entity_poly.entity_id
_entity_poly.type
_entity_poly.pdbx_seq_one_letter_code
_entity_poly.pdbx_strand_id
1 'polypeptide(L)' 'MIGLFLIFREDWKPVLTINSIIYGLQYLFLEPNPDDPLNKEAANVLTSNRQVFAQNVQKSMRGGYVSSTYFPRCIR' A
#
# COMPACT_ATOMS: atom_id res chain seq x y z
N MET A 1 -14.27 2.48 11.29
CA MET A 1 -13.21 2.37 10.26
C MET A 1 -13.76 1.58 9.07
N ILE A 2 -14.59 2.20 8.23
CA ILE A 2 -15.29 1.52 7.11
C ILE A 2 -15.13 2.31 5.77
N GLY A 3 -14.41 3.44 5.77
CA GLY A 3 -14.49 4.41 4.66
C GLY A 3 -13.64 4.12 3.42
N LEU A 4 -12.54 3.36 3.53
CA LEU A 4 -11.58 3.23 2.42
C LEU A 4 -11.85 2.02 1.51
N PHE A 5 -12.58 1.02 2.01
CA PHE A 5 -12.86 -0.23 1.30
C PHE A 5 -13.89 -0.09 0.16
N LEU A 6 -14.65 1.01 0.11
CA LEU A 6 -15.73 1.19 -0.86
C LEU A 6 -15.27 1.73 -2.23
N ILE A 7 -14.05 2.25 -2.36
CA ILE A 7 -13.68 3.04 -3.54
C ILE A 7 -13.27 2.19 -4.75
N PHE A 8 -12.88 0.92 -4.56
CA PHE A 8 -12.18 0.18 -5.63
C PHE A 8 -12.79 -1.13 -6.12
N ARG A 9 -13.90 -1.65 -5.57
CA ARG A 9 -14.45 -2.92 -6.09
C ARG A 9 -15.94 -2.98 -6.44
N GLU A 10 -16.88 -2.48 -5.65
CA GLU A 10 -18.32 -2.70 -5.96
C GLU A 10 -19.30 -1.55 -5.62
N ASP A 11 -18.86 -0.41 -5.07
CA ASP A 11 -19.76 0.67 -4.62
C ASP A 11 -19.32 2.07 -5.12
N TRP A 12 -19.13 2.22 -6.44
CA TRP A 12 -18.94 3.55 -7.01
C TRP A 12 -20.21 4.38 -6.84
N LYS A 13 -20.17 5.36 -5.93
CA LYS A 13 -21.19 6.40 -5.79
C LYS A 13 -20.70 7.67 -6.50
N PRO A 14 -21.55 8.37 -7.28
CA PRO A 14 -21.18 9.58 -8.04
C PRO A 14 -20.75 10.77 -7.16
N VAL A 15 -20.75 10.60 -5.83
CA VAL A 15 -20.20 11.56 -4.85
C VAL A 15 -18.66 11.52 -4.77
N LEU A 16 -18.02 10.50 -5.34
CA LEU A 16 -16.56 10.34 -5.32
C LEU A 16 -15.94 11.23 -6.39
N THR A 17 -15.33 12.32 -5.93
CA THR A 17 -14.58 13.24 -6.80
C THR A 17 -13.14 12.76 -6.98
N ILE A 18 -12.42 13.31 -7.96
CA ILE A 18 -10.97 13.07 -8.14
C ILE A 18 -10.21 13.31 -6.82
N ASN A 19 -10.63 14.31 -6.04
CA ASN A 19 -10.06 14.59 -4.72
C ASN A 19 -10.22 13.40 -3.76
N SER A 20 -11.38 12.76 -3.73
CA SER A 20 -11.64 11.57 -2.91
C SER A 20 -10.72 10.41 -3.28
N ILE A 21 -10.43 10.22 -4.57
CA ILE A 21 -9.48 9.20 -5.05
C ILE A 21 -8.06 9.53 -4.61
N ILE A 22 -7.64 10.79 -4.75
CA ILE A 22 -6.32 11.26 -4.32
C ILE A 22 -6.13 11.05 -2.81
N TYR A 23 -7.13 11.40 -1.99
CA TYR A 23 -7.08 11.16 -0.55
C TYR A 23 -7.03 9.67 -0.21
N GLY A 24 -7.77 8.82 -0.93
CA GLY A 24 -7.71 7.37 -0.77
C GLY A 24 -6.30 6.82 -1.06
N LEU A 25 -5.68 7.27 -2.15
CA LEU A 25 -4.30 6.89 -2.49
C LEU A 25 -3.29 7.39 -1.45
N GLN A 26 -3.42 8.64 -0.99
CA GLN A 26 -2.56 9.19 0.06
C GLN A 26 -2.68 8.37 1.35
N TYR A 27 -3.90 7.99 1.72
CA TYR A 27 -4.15 7.19 2.92
C TYR A 27 -3.48 5.82 2.84
N LEU A 28 -3.49 5.15 1.67
CA LEU A 28 -2.81 3.86 1.50
C LEU A 28 -1.30 3.92 1.78
N PHE A 29 -0.65 5.06 1.54
CA PHE A 29 0.77 5.25 1.89
C PHE A 29 0.99 5.57 3.37
N LEU A 30 0.00 6.16 4.04
CA LEU A 30 0.05 6.47 5.47
C LEU A 30 -0.24 5.23 6.32
N GLU A 31 -1.28 4.48 5.95
CA GLU A 31 -1.71 3.27 6.63
C GLU A 31 -1.93 2.16 5.60
N PRO A 32 -0.89 1.33 5.33
CA PRO A 32 -1.05 0.19 4.46
C PRO A 32 -2.04 -0.81 5.08
N ASN A 33 -2.98 -1.28 4.25
CA ASN A 33 -4.07 -2.14 4.68
C ASN A 33 -3.68 -3.63 4.57
N PRO A 34 -3.53 -4.37 5.68
CA PRO A 34 -3.22 -5.80 5.65
C PRO A 34 -4.43 -6.70 5.39
N ASP A 35 -5.67 -6.19 5.47
CA ASP A 35 -6.90 -6.99 5.40
C ASP A 35 -7.32 -7.35 3.96
N ASP A 36 -6.91 -6.54 2.96
CA ASP A 36 -7.07 -6.86 1.53
C ASP A 36 -5.78 -6.60 0.74
N PRO A 37 -4.75 -7.44 0.93
CA PRO A 37 -3.45 -7.19 0.37
C PRO A 37 -3.32 -7.75 -1.03
N LEU A 38 -2.98 -6.88 -1.99
CA LEU A 38 -2.60 -7.33 -3.33
C LEU A 38 -1.27 -8.11 -3.31
N ASN A 39 -0.34 -7.71 -2.42
CA ASN A 39 0.90 -8.43 -2.15
C ASN A 39 0.81 -9.10 -0.77
N LYS A 40 0.51 -10.40 -0.78
CA LYS A 40 0.34 -11.22 0.44
C LYS A 40 1.63 -11.27 1.28
N GLU A 41 2.80 -11.32 0.64
CA GLU A 41 4.08 -11.38 1.35
C GLU A 41 4.35 -10.08 2.12
N ALA A 42 4.13 -8.94 1.46
CA ALA A 42 4.29 -7.63 2.08
C ALA A 42 3.35 -7.43 3.27
N ALA A 43 2.09 -7.89 3.15
CA ALA A 43 1.12 -7.82 4.23
C ALA A 43 1.46 -8.73 5.41
N ASN A 44 1.95 -9.94 5.14
CA ASN A 44 2.43 -10.84 6.18
C ASN A 44 3.59 -10.20 6.95
N VAL A 45 4.54 -9.56 6.27
CA VAL A 45 5.65 -8.84 6.93
C VAL A 45 5.15 -7.62 7.70
N LEU A 46 4.17 -6.88 7.18
CA LEU A 46 3.58 -5.74 7.88
C LEU A 46 2.91 -6.14 9.20
N THR A 47 2.17 -7.26 9.21
CA THR A 47 1.48 -7.78 10.40
C THR A 47 2.44 -8.46 11.37
N SER A 48 3.44 -9.20 10.87
CA SER A 48 4.39 -9.93 11.71
C SER A 48 5.48 -9.04 12.30
N ASN A 49 6.05 -8.11 11.53
CA ASN A 49 7.15 -7.25 11.96
C ASN A 49 7.20 -5.93 11.16
N ARG A 50 6.62 -4.87 11.74
CA ARG A 50 6.62 -3.53 11.14
C ARG A 50 8.02 -2.97 10.87
N GLN A 51 9.01 -3.27 11.71
CA GLN A 51 10.37 -2.76 11.52
C GLN A 51 11.02 -3.38 10.27
N VAL A 52 10.84 -4.69 10.07
CA VAL A 52 11.33 -5.38 8.87
C VAL A 52 10.59 -4.89 7.62
N PHE A 53 9.28 -4.65 7.72
CA PHE A 53 8.52 -4.03 6.63
C PHE A 53 9.11 -2.68 6.22
N ALA A 54 9.38 -1.80 7.19
CA ALA A 54 9.98 -0.50 6.93
C ALA A 54 11.36 -0.60 6.26
N GLN A 55 12.20 -1.55 6.69
CA GLN A 55 13.50 -1.80 6.04
C GLN A 55 13.34 -2.29 4.60
N ASN A 56 12.40 -3.20 4.35
CA ASN A 56 12.11 -3.70 3.01
C ASN A 56 11.60 -2.59 2.08
N VAL A 57 10.73 -1.70 2.57
CA VAL A 57 10.29 -0.51 1.82
C VAL A 57 11.46 0.41 1.48
N GLN A 58 12.33 0.70 2.46
CA GLN A 58 13.50 1.54 2.21
C GLN A 58 14.47 0.92 1.20
N LYS A 59 14.62 -0.41 1.21
CA LYS A 59 15.46 -1.16 0.28
C LYS A 59 14.86 -1.17 -1.14
N SER A 60 13.55 -1.43 -1.25
CA SER A 60 12.86 -1.46 -2.54
C SER A 60 12.85 -0.07 -3.19
N MET A 61 12.56 0.98 -2.41
CA MET A 61 12.49 2.35 -2.92
C MET A 61 13.84 2.89 -3.45
N ARG A 62 14.97 2.44 -2.87
CA ARG A 62 16.32 2.78 -3.34
C ARG A 62 16.75 2.04 -4.61
N GLY A 63 16.00 1.03 -5.04
CA GLY A 63 16.34 0.14 -6.14
C GLY A 63 17.09 -1.09 -5.62
N GLY A 64 16.39 -2.21 -5.48
CA GLY A 64 16.97 -3.41 -4.88
C GLY A 64 16.02 -4.60 -4.82
N TYR A 65 16.55 -5.73 -4.35
CA TYR A 65 15.77 -6.96 -4.19
C TYR A 65 15.14 -7.04 -2.80
N VAL A 66 13.83 -7.30 -2.77
CA VAL A 66 13.10 -7.75 -1.58
C VAL A 66 12.63 -9.17 -1.86
N SER A 67 13.07 -10.12 -1.03
CA SER A 67 12.95 -11.55 -1.33
C SER A 67 13.58 -11.87 -2.70
N SER A 68 12.83 -12.44 -3.64
CA SER A 68 13.26 -12.77 -5.01
C SER A 68 12.89 -11.73 -6.07
N THR A 69 12.18 -10.65 -5.67
CA THR A 69 11.66 -9.66 -6.63
C THR A 69 12.51 -8.38 -6.60
N TYR A 70 12.94 -7.93 -7.78
CA TYR A 70 13.62 -6.65 -7.94
C TYR A 70 12.62 -5.51 -8.03
N PHE A 71 12.85 -4.45 -7.25
CA PHE A 71 12.07 -3.22 -7.30
C PHE A 71 12.94 -2.10 -7.90
N PRO A 72 12.46 -1.40 -8.94
CA PRO A 72 13.17 -0.26 -9.50
C PRO A 72 13.17 0.91 -8.51
N ARG A 73 14.23 1.73 -8.55
CA ARG A 73 14.36 2.92 -7.71
C ARG A 73 13.22 3.91 -7.98
N CYS A 74 12.54 4.35 -6.93
CA CYS A 74 11.44 5.31 -7.00
C CYS A 74 11.61 6.52 -6.07
N ILE A 75 12.76 6.66 -5.40
CA ILE A 75 13.13 7.91 -4.73
C ILE A 75 13.71 8.91 -5.73
N ARG A 76 13.24 10.16 -5.63
CA ARG A 76 13.91 11.32 -6.26
C ARG A 76 15.20 11.64 -5.52
#